data_AF-A0A6J6R365-F1
#
_entry.id   AF-A0A6J6R365-F1
#
_cell.length_a   1.000
_cell.length_b   1.000
_cell.length_c   1.000
_cell.angle_alpha   90.00
_cell.angle_beta   90.00
_cell.angle_gamma   90.00
#
_symmetry.space_group_name_H-M   'P 1'
#
loop_
_entity.id
_entity.type
_entity.pdbx_description
1 polymer ?
#
loop_
_entity_poly.entity_id
_entity_poly.type
_entity_poly.pdbx_seq_one_letter_code
_entity_poly.pdbx_strand_id
1 'polypeptide(L)'
;MLDRATWELPPIFATLSQIAGLPQAEMEKTWNVGVGMVAAVDAASLTESLEVLNGLGITSWAAGTVRRSREARASLVNNYRTH
;
A
#
# COMPACT_ATOMS: atom_id res chain seq x y z
N MET A 1 -8.36 -5.70 0.74
CA MET A 1 -7.47 -6.08 -0.37
C MET A 1 -6.80 -4.82 -0.87
N LEU A 2 -5.48 -4.82 -0.94
CA LEU A 2 -4.67 -3.71 -1.46
C LEU A 2 -4.00 -4.15 -2.76
N ASP A 3 -3.96 -3.26 -3.75
CA ASP A 3 -3.42 -3.53 -5.08
C ASP A 3 -2.04 -2.91 -5.23
N ARG A 4 -1.00 -3.75 -5.31
CA ARG A 4 0.40 -3.30 -5.45
C ARG A 4 0.63 -2.45 -6.69
N ALA A 5 -0.19 -2.59 -7.73
CA ALA A 5 -0.05 -1.80 -8.94
C ALA A 5 -0.39 -0.31 -8.72
N THR A 6 -0.93 0.06 -7.55
CA THR A 6 -1.27 1.45 -7.21
C THR A 6 -0.07 2.24 -6.67
N TRP A 7 1.05 1.61 -6.31
CA TRP A 7 2.26 2.31 -5.90
C TRP A 7 3.54 1.62 -6.40
N GLU A 8 4.62 2.40 -6.39
CA GLU A 8 5.96 1.91 -6.69
C GLU A 8 6.64 1.50 -5.40
N LEU A 9 7.31 0.34 -5.43
CA LEU A 9 8.20 -0.06 -4.34
C LEU A 9 9.39 0.90 -4.30
N PRO A 10 9.62 1.64 -3.20
CA PRO A 10 10.78 2.53 -3.12
C PRO A 10 12.08 1.75 -3.39
N PRO A 11 12.97 2.22 -4.29
CA PRO A 11 14.12 1.43 -4.77
C PRO A 11 15.02 0.87 -3.67
N ILE A 12 15.14 1.60 -2.55
CA ILE A 12 15.91 1.19 -1.38
C ILE A 12 15.48 -0.18 -0.85
N PHE A 13 14.19 -0.50 -0.85
CA PHE A 13 13.71 -1.80 -0.34
C PHE A 13 14.05 -2.96 -1.26
N ALA A 14 14.11 -2.73 -2.58
CA ALA A 14 14.59 -3.73 -3.52
C ALA A 14 16.08 -4.03 -3.32
N THR A 15 16.89 -2.99 -3.07
CA THR A 15 18.31 -3.16 -2.75
C THR A 15 18.51 -3.87 -1.41
N LEU A 16 17.78 -3.47 -0.36
CA LEU A 16 17.88 -4.09 0.96
C LEU A 16 17.43 -5.55 0.96
N SER A 17 16.36 -5.89 0.23
CA SER A 17 15.90 -7.28 0.13
C SER A 17 16.91 -8.17 -0.59
N GLN A 18 17.56 -7.65 -1.64
CA GLN A 18 18.65 -8.35 -2.33
C GLN A 18 19.84 -8.63 -1.42
N ILE A 19 20.28 -7.63 -0.64
CA ILE A 19 21.40 -7.78 0.31
C ILE A 19 21.04 -8.78 1.41
N ALA A 20 19.82 -8.72 1.92
CA ALA A 20 19.35 -9.58 3.00
C ALA A 20 18.93 -10.98 2.54
N GLY A 21 18.87 -11.24 1.23
CA GLY A 21 18.32 -12.48 0.67
C GLY A 21 16.85 -12.71 1.02
N LEU A 22 16.09 -11.63 1.28
CA LEU A 22 14.70 -11.72 1.74
C LEU A 22 13.74 -11.82 0.56
N PRO A 23 12.90 -12.86 0.49
CA PRO A 23 11.79 -12.91 -0.46
C PRO A 23 10.82 -11.74 -0.25
N GLN A 24 10.15 -11.31 -1.31
CA GLN A 24 9.20 -10.19 -1.27
C GLN A 24 8.13 -10.34 -0.17
N ALA A 25 7.60 -11.55 0.04
CA ALA A 25 6.58 -11.80 1.06
C ALA A 25 7.09 -11.55 2.49
N GLU A 26 8.38 -11.75 2.76
CA GLU A 26 8.99 -11.48 4.06
C GLU A 26 9.37 -9.99 4.18
N MET A 27 9.82 -9.38 3.09
CA MET A 27 10.03 -7.93 2.99
C MET A 27 8.76 -7.15 3.35
N GLU A 28 7.60 -7.53 2.78
CA GLU A 28 6.29 -6.91 3.02
C GLU A 28 5.78 -7.07 4.46
N LYS A 29 6.22 -8.11 5.18
CA LYS A 29 5.91 -8.31 6.60
C LYS A 29 6.85 -7.52 7.52
N THR A 30 8.04 -7.19 7.03
CA THR A 30 9.12 -6.60 7.84
C THR A 30 9.18 -5.08 7.70
N TRP A 31 8.95 -4.56 6.50
CA TRP A 31 9.04 -3.14 6.19
C TRP A 31 7.72 -2.60 5.64
N ASN A 32 7.54 -1.29 5.74
CA ASN A 32 6.34 -0.61 5.28
C ASN A 32 6.21 -0.55 3.74
N VAL A 33 7.29 -0.87 3.00
CA VAL A 33 7.34 -0.94 1.53
C VAL A 33 6.73 0.28 0.82
N GLY A 34 6.89 1.46 1.42
CA GLY A 34 6.41 2.75 0.89
C GLY A 34 5.04 3.20 1.42
N VAL A 35 4.34 2.38 2.21
CA VAL A 35 3.02 2.72 2.78
C VAL A 35 3.11 2.82 4.30
N GLY A 36 3.18 4.05 4.82
CA GLY A 36 3.29 4.28 6.27
C GLY A 36 1.96 4.18 7.03
N MET A 37 0.83 4.37 6.34
CA MET A 37 -0.50 4.41 6.96
C MET A 37 -1.58 3.96 5.95
N VAL A 38 -2.66 3.38 6.47
CA VAL A 38 -3.87 3.07 5.70
C VAL A 38 -5.08 3.62 6.45
N ALA A 39 -5.90 4.41 5.76
CA ALA A 39 -7.19 4.89 6.26
C ALA A 39 -8.31 4.18 5.50
N ALA A 40 -9.30 3.64 6.23
CA ALA A 40 -10.52 3.10 5.64
C ALA A 40 -11.61 4.18 5.76
N VAL A 41 -12.13 4.61 4.61
CA VAL A 41 -13.19 5.63 4.52
C VAL A 41 -14.39 5.09 3.75
N ASP A 42 -15.54 5.73 3.90
CA ASP A 42 -16.68 5.45 3.03
C ASP A 42 -16.33 5.79 1.58
N ALA A 43 -16.85 5.02 0.63
CA ALA A 43 -16.60 5.23 -0.80
C ALA A 43 -17.08 6.61 -1.27
N ALA A 44 -18.16 7.13 -0.70
CA ALA A 44 -18.68 8.47 -1.01
C ALA A 44 -17.75 9.59 -0.54
N SER A 45 -16.94 9.35 0.49
CA SER A 45 -15.99 10.33 1.06
C SER A 45 -14.58 10.19 0.51
N LEU A 46 -14.32 9.27 -0.43
CA LEU A 46 -12.97 8.99 -0.94
C LEU A 46 -12.31 10.24 -1.53
N THR A 47 -12.99 10.92 -2.45
CA THR A 47 -12.43 12.10 -3.14
C THR A 47 -12.11 13.22 -2.16
N GLU A 48 -13.06 13.58 -1.29
CA GLU A 48 -12.86 14.61 -0.26
C GLU A 48 -11.71 14.26 0.69
N SER A 49 -11.61 12.99 1.10
CA SER A 49 -10.52 12.54 1.98
C SER A 49 -9.15 12.70 1.31
N LEU A 50 -9.05 12.35 0.02
CA LEU A 50 -7.81 12.52 -0.75
C LEU A 50 -7.47 13.99 -0.95
N GLU A 51 -8.45 14.85 -1.22
CA GLU A 51 -8.24 16.29 -1.36
C GLU A 51 -7.69 16.89 -0.06
N VAL A 52 -8.28 16.57 1.09
CA VAL A 52 -7.81 17.05 2.39
C VAL A 52 -6.40 16.56 2.68
N LEU A 53 -6.13 15.26 2.54
CA LEU A 53 -4.81 14.69 2.85
C LEU A 53 -3.72 15.25 1.94
N ASN A 54 -3.96 15.31 0.62
CA ASN A 54 -3.01 15.89 -0.32
C ASN A 54 -2.84 17.39 -0.09
N GLY A 55 -3.90 18.12 0.29
CA GLY A 55 -3.84 19.52 0.68
C GLY A 55 -2.98 19.78 1.92
N LEU A 56 -2.86 18.79 2.82
CA LEU A 56 -1.94 18.80 3.97
C LEU A 56 -0.52 18.36 3.61
N GLY A 57 -0.22 18.10 2.34
CA GLY A 57 1.08 17.61 1.88
C GLY A 57 1.33 16.12 2.16
N ILE A 58 0.29 15.36 2.50
CA ILE A 58 0.38 13.91 2.71
C ILE A 58 0.02 13.23 1.38
N THR A 59 1.03 12.65 0.71
CA THR A 59 0.81 11.87 -0.51
C THR A 59 -0.15 10.72 -0.24
N SER A 60 -1.35 10.79 -0.82
CA SER A 60 -2.43 9.84 -0.57
C SER A 60 -3.12 9.42 -1.86
N TRP A 61 -3.53 8.16 -1.93
CA TRP A 61 -4.20 7.57 -3.10
C TRP A 61 -5.13 6.44 -2.67
N ALA A 62 -6.04 6.03 -3.57
CA ALA A 62 -6.86 4.85 -3.38
C ALA A 62 -6.04 3.57 -3.59
N ALA A 63 -5.63 2.92 -2.50
CA ALA A 63 -4.78 1.74 -2.54
C ALA A 63 -5.53 0.39 -2.68
N GLY A 64 -6.85 0.38 -2.45
CA GLY A 64 -7.64 -0.84 -2.53
C GLY A 64 -9.04 -0.71 -1.92
N THR A 65 -9.62 -1.86 -1.56
CA THR A 65 -10.99 -1.94 -1.05
C THR A 65 -11.12 -2.85 0.17
N VAL A 66 -12.06 -2.50 1.05
CA VAL A 66 -12.50 -3.35 2.17
C VAL A 66 -13.72 -4.14 1.71
N ARG A 67 -13.74 -5.45 1.99
CA ARG A 67 -14.86 -6.34 1.67
C ARG A 67 -15.25 -7.13 2.90
N ARG A 68 -16.54 -7.47 3.03
CA ARG A 68 -17.00 -8.38 4.07
C ARG A 68 -16.35 -9.76 3.87
N SER A 69 -15.84 -10.32 4.95
CA SER A 69 -15.19 -11.62 5.00
C SER A 69 -15.55 -12.31 6.32
N ARG A 70 -15.51 -13.64 6.35
CA ARG A 70 -15.65 -14.42 7.60
C ARG A 70 -14.40 -14.35 8.46
N GLU A 71 -13.27 -13.98 7.87
CA GLU A 71 -11.97 -13.86 8.52
C GLU A 71 -11.43 -12.43 8.37
N ALA A 72 -10.83 -11.90 9.45
CA ALA A 72 -10.13 -10.62 9.43
C ALA A 72 -8.74 -10.82 8.78
N ARG A 73 -8.67 -10.64 7.46
CA ARG A 73 -7.43 -10.79 6.70
C ARG A 73 -7.19 -9.63 5.74
N ALA A 74 -5.95 -9.14 5.74
CA ALA A 74 -5.43 -8.27 4.69
C ALA A 74 -4.73 -9.12 3.61
N SER A 75 -4.87 -8.70 2.35
CA SER A 75 -4.22 -9.32 1.21
C SER A 75 -3.66 -8.25 0.28
N LEU A 76 -2.47 -8.53 -0.24
CA LEU A 76 -1.81 -7.76 -1.28
C LEU A 76 -1.93 -8.53 -2.60
N VAL A 77 -2.43 -7.88 -3.65
CA VAL A 77 -2.62 -8.47 -4.98
C VAL A 77 -1.78 -7.75 -6.03
N ASN A 78 -1.60 -8.40 -7.19
CA ASN A 78 -0.80 -7.91 -8.31
C ASN A 78 0.68 -7.64 -7.95
N ASN A 79 1.43 -7.09 -8.90
CA ASN A 79 2.83 -6.69 -8.75
C ASN A 79 2.93 -5.18 -8.53
N TYR A 80 4.03 -4.74 -7.91
CA TYR A 80 4.32 -3.31 -7.79
C TYR A 80 4.36 -2.64 -9.15
N ARG A 81 3.92 -1.39 -9.20
CA ARG A 81 4.04 -0.58 -10.41
C ARG A 81 5.53 -0.45 -10.77
N THR A 82 5.85 -0.74 -12.03
CA THR A 82 7.17 -0.49 -12.60
C THR A 82 7.14 0.84 -13.35
N HIS A 83 8.26 1.56 -13.35
CA HIS A 83 8.46 2.71 -14.25
C HIS A 83 8.40 2.28 -15.72
#